data_AF-A0A9E0KR23-F1
#
_entry.id   AF-A0A9E0KR23-F1
#
_cell.length_a   1.000
_cell.length_b   1.000
_cell.length_c   1.000
_cell.angle_alpha   90.00
_cell.angle_beta   90.00
_cell.angle_gamma   90.00
#
_symmetry.space_group_name_H-M   'P 1'
#
loop_
_entity.id
_entity.type
_entity.pdbx_description
1 polymer ?
#
loop_
_entity_poly.entity_id
_entity_poly.type
_entity_poly.pdbx_seq_one_letter_code
_entity_poly.pdbx_strand_id
1 'polypeptide(L)'
;MFEQERFIGRLQRHVQADPAVQVCYLYGAFGRRAEDTWSDVDVALIYANPAERETGWAARQEFIKGVMPYVAVRSFDAGHVESFLAVALYSNGAKVDFLFETMETIAPHPLYRELRVLKDSDHWAEQHQAASSRLAPSQPYISPAELTDLDNRFWVMCWDVIRLLKRGDSAKPFPIYLQLLYFTLPPLLAALPPEEPARQKLIQATYSRDTTATVRGLGELLENYLAARAAVIRRQNLVFPINTAFESEIRRLVERLTG
;
A
#
# COMPACT_ATOMS: atom_id res chain seq x y z
N MET A 1 25.84 2.56 -0.07
CA MET A 1 25.46 1.14 0.06
C MET A 1 24.62 1.05 1.32
N PHE A 2 23.39 0.58 1.21
CA PHE A 2 22.45 0.54 2.32
C PHE A 2 22.92 -0.45 3.38
N GLU A 3 22.68 -0.14 4.66
CA GLU A 3 23.19 -0.89 5.80
C GLU A 3 22.09 -1.75 6.49
N GLN A 4 21.17 -2.35 5.73
CA GLN A 4 20.04 -3.11 6.30
C GLN A 4 20.50 -4.28 7.20
N GLU A 5 21.50 -5.05 6.80
CA GLU A 5 22.01 -6.16 7.65
C GLU A 5 22.63 -5.65 8.96
N ARG A 6 23.31 -4.49 8.93
CA ARG A 6 23.83 -3.86 10.14
C ARG A 6 22.69 -3.37 11.04
N PHE A 7 21.64 -2.81 10.44
CA PHE A 7 20.42 -2.44 11.15
C PHE A 7 19.79 -3.68 11.80
N ILE A 8 19.63 -4.80 11.09
CA ILE A 8 19.05 -6.04 11.63
C ILE A 8 19.87 -6.58 12.80
N GLY A 9 21.21 -6.61 12.69
CA GLY A 9 22.07 -7.04 13.80
C GLY A 9 22.07 -6.09 15.01
N ARG A 10 21.66 -4.82 14.82
CA ARG A 10 21.40 -3.88 15.91
C ARG A 10 20.02 -4.09 16.52
N LEU A 11 19.00 -4.24 15.68
CA LEU A 11 17.63 -4.54 16.08
C LEU A 11 17.58 -5.81 16.93
N GLN A 12 18.21 -6.89 16.47
CA GLN A 12 18.25 -8.16 17.19
C GLN A 12 18.82 -7.99 18.60
N ARG A 13 19.93 -7.27 18.76
CA ARG A 13 20.51 -6.99 20.08
C ARG A 13 19.59 -6.10 20.94
N HIS A 14 18.92 -5.14 20.31
CA HIS A 14 18.00 -4.24 21.00
C HIS A 14 16.79 -5.00 21.56
N VAL A 15 16.13 -5.83 20.75
CA VAL A 15 14.96 -6.63 21.19
C VAL A 15 15.33 -7.76 22.15
N GLN A 16 16.54 -8.32 22.05
CA GLN A 16 17.04 -9.29 23.02
C GLN A 16 17.21 -8.67 24.41
N ALA A 17 17.56 -7.39 24.49
CA ALA A 17 17.69 -6.66 25.74
C ALA A 17 16.36 -6.11 26.29
N ASP A 18 15.31 -6.03 25.45
CA ASP A 18 13.99 -5.55 25.83
C ASP A 18 13.11 -6.71 26.31
N PRO A 19 12.82 -6.84 27.62
CA PRO A 19 12.00 -7.94 28.13
C PRO A 19 10.51 -7.82 27.77
N ALA A 20 10.02 -6.65 27.36
CA ALA A 20 8.61 -6.46 27.02
C ALA A 20 8.26 -7.08 25.66
N VAL A 21 9.20 -7.03 24.70
CA VAL A 21 9.04 -7.69 23.40
C VAL A 21 9.21 -9.20 23.59
N GLN A 22 8.13 -9.96 23.48
CA GLN A 22 8.18 -11.42 23.64
C GLN A 22 8.76 -12.11 22.41
N VAL A 23 8.30 -11.68 21.22
CA VAL A 23 8.75 -12.22 19.94
C VAL A 23 9.08 -11.05 19.01
N CYS A 24 10.17 -11.20 18.25
CA CYS A 24 10.51 -10.30 17.15
C CYS A 24 10.89 -11.12 15.93
N TYR A 25 10.27 -10.82 14.79
CA TYR A 25 10.62 -11.42 13.51
C TYR A 25 10.55 -10.40 12.38
N LEU A 26 11.27 -10.71 11.30
CA LEU A 26 11.14 -10.02 10.03
C LEU A 26 10.19 -10.80 9.12
N TYR A 27 9.37 -10.08 8.36
CA TYR A 27 8.54 -10.64 7.29
C TYR A 27 8.89 -9.96 5.96
N GLY A 28 8.05 -10.11 4.93
CA GLY A 28 8.31 -9.49 3.63
C GLY A 28 9.56 -10.05 2.94
N ALA A 29 10.36 -9.19 2.32
CA ALA A 29 11.54 -9.62 1.57
C ALA A 29 12.59 -10.31 2.48
N PHE A 30 12.89 -9.72 3.63
CA PHE A 30 13.84 -10.26 4.62
C PHE A 30 13.33 -11.51 5.34
N GLY A 31 12.01 -11.68 5.49
CA GLY A 31 11.41 -12.93 5.96
C GLY A 31 11.60 -14.07 4.95
N ARG A 32 11.40 -13.78 3.66
CA ARG A 32 11.56 -14.73 2.54
C ARG A 32 13.00 -14.96 2.11
N ARG A 33 13.97 -14.22 2.65
CA ARG A 33 15.36 -14.22 2.19
C ARG A 33 15.51 -13.88 0.71
N ALA A 34 14.65 -12.97 0.24
CA ALA A 34 14.59 -12.48 -1.12
C ALA A 34 14.84 -10.96 -1.18
N GLU A 35 15.46 -10.41 -0.14
CA GLU A 35 15.89 -9.03 -0.07
C GLU A 35 16.94 -8.69 -1.12
N ASP A 36 16.91 -7.43 -1.53
CA ASP A 36 17.95 -6.80 -2.32
C ASP A 36 18.37 -5.47 -1.68
N THR A 37 19.26 -4.75 -2.35
CA THR A 37 19.79 -3.46 -1.87
C THR A 37 18.72 -2.38 -1.69
N TRP A 38 17.55 -2.53 -2.32
CA TRP A 38 16.44 -1.57 -2.32
C TRP A 38 15.27 -2.00 -1.42
N SER A 39 15.35 -3.19 -0.84
CA SER A 39 14.32 -3.72 0.04
C SER A 39 14.26 -2.94 1.35
N ASP A 40 13.04 -2.69 1.80
CA ASP A 40 12.74 -2.25 3.15
C ASP A 40 12.75 -3.43 4.13
N VAL A 41 12.75 -3.10 5.42
CA VAL A 41 12.74 -4.08 6.51
C VAL A 41 11.40 -4.05 7.21
N ASP A 42 10.63 -5.11 7.06
CA ASP A 42 9.36 -5.30 7.77
C ASP A 42 9.61 -6.02 9.10
N VAL A 43 9.27 -5.39 10.23
CA VAL A 43 9.52 -5.87 11.59
C VAL A 43 8.21 -6.03 12.34
N ALA A 44 7.96 -7.21 12.90
CA ALA A 44 6.91 -7.39 13.90
C ALA A 44 7.52 -7.48 15.30
N LEU A 45 6.99 -6.68 16.23
CA LEU A 45 7.26 -6.71 17.66
C LEU A 45 6.01 -7.21 18.37
N ILE A 46 6.07 -8.43 18.90
CA ILE A 46 4.93 -9.08 19.53
C ILE A 46 5.07 -9.02 21.04
N TYR A 47 4.05 -8.48 21.69
CA TYR A 47 3.93 -8.34 23.13
C TYR A 47 3.01 -9.43 23.70
N ALA A 48 3.09 -9.68 25.01
CA ALA A 48 2.28 -10.73 25.64
C ALA A 48 0.78 -10.38 25.61
N ASN A 49 0.43 -9.11 25.80
CA ASN A 49 -0.94 -8.64 25.94
C ASN A 49 -1.09 -7.17 25.48
N PRO A 50 -2.33 -6.66 25.33
CA PRO A 50 -2.57 -5.29 24.86
C PRO A 50 -1.95 -4.20 25.74
N ALA A 51 -1.89 -4.37 27.07
CA ALA A 51 -1.34 -3.34 27.96
C ALA A 51 0.17 -3.15 27.76
N GLU A 52 0.91 -4.24 27.54
CA GLU A 52 2.33 -4.19 27.17
C GLU A 52 2.54 -3.57 25.80
N ARG A 53 1.73 -3.94 24.80
CA ARG A 53 1.76 -3.31 23.47
C ARG A 53 1.51 -1.81 23.56
N GLU A 54 0.52 -1.36 24.33
CA GLU A 54 0.25 0.09 24.51
C GLU A 54 1.45 0.81 25.12
N THR A 55 2.13 0.18 26.09
CA THR A 55 3.34 0.75 26.69
C THR A 55 4.47 0.84 25.67
N GLY A 56 4.72 -0.23 24.91
CA GLY A 56 5.71 -0.24 23.82
C GLY A 56 5.37 0.75 22.72
N TRP A 57 4.10 0.86 22.35
CA TRP A 57 3.60 1.83 21.38
C TRP A 57 3.82 3.26 21.89
N ALA A 58 3.50 3.56 23.14
CA ALA A 58 3.76 4.87 23.73
C ALA A 58 5.25 5.27 23.68
N ALA A 59 6.16 4.29 23.81
CA ALA A 59 7.61 4.47 23.74
C ALA A 59 8.23 4.23 22.35
N ARG A 60 7.42 4.06 21.30
CA ARG A 60 7.89 3.63 19.96
C ARG A 60 8.96 4.53 19.35
N GLN A 61 8.90 5.84 19.57
CA GLN A 61 9.85 6.79 18.98
C GLN A 61 11.24 6.64 19.61
N GLU A 62 11.28 6.39 20.91
CA GLU A 62 12.46 6.11 21.71
C GLU A 62 13.04 4.75 21.35
N PHE A 63 12.20 3.72 21.17
CA PHE A 63 12.60 2.42 20.66
C PHE A 63 13.26 2.53 19.28
N ILE A 64 12.60 3.20 18.31
CA ILE A 64 13.12 3.40 16.95
C ILE A 64 14.49 4.10 16.99
N LYS A 65 14.63 5.20 17.74
CA LYS A 65 15.93 5.88 17.91
C LYS A 65 16.97 4.96 18.59
N GLY A 66 16.53 4.13 19.52
CA GLY A 66 17.37 3.21 20.30
C GLY A 66 18.00 2.09 19.48
N VAL A 67 17.39 1.67 18.37
CA VAL A 67 17.97 0.62 17.50
C VAL A 67 19.30 1.09 16.90
N MET A 68 19.38 2.34 16.43
CA MET A 68 20.61 2.93 15.89
C MET A 68 20.84 4.33 16.48
N PRO A 69 21.34 4.44 17.72
CA PRO A 69 21.41 5.72 18.45
C PRO A 69 22.35 6.76 17.81
N TYR A 70 23.20 6.34 16.88
CA TYR A 70 24.16 7.19 16.18
C TYR A 70 23.72 7.57 14.76
N VAL A 71 22.53 7.14 14.33
CA VAL A 71 22.00 7.39 12.99
C VAL A 71 20.75 8.26 13.13
N ALA A 72 20.71 9.38 12.41
CA ALA A 72 19.55 10.24 12.43
C ALA A 72 18.34 9.50 11.84
N VAL A 73 17.17 9.66 12.45
CA VAL A 73 15.95 8.96 12.05
C VAL A 73 14.77 9.92 11.98
N ARG A 74 13.93 9.72 10.98
CA ARG A 74 12.59 10.29 10.89
C ARG A 74 11.58 9.15 10.93
N SER A 75 10.48 9.36 11.61
CA SER A 75 9.43 8.36 11.76
C SER A 75 8.07 9.02 11.87
N PHE A 76 7.04 8.28 11.49
CA PHE A 76 5.64 8.67 11.65
C PHE A 76 4.78 7.44 11.92
N ASP A 77 3.58 7.67 12.44
CA ASP A 77 2.62 6.60 12.71
C ASP A 77 1.73 6.39 11.48
N ALA A 78 1.79 5.19 10.91
CA ALA A 78 1.07 4.81 9.71
C ALA A 78 -0.30 4.19 10.03
N GLY A 79 -1.03 4.77 11.00
CA GLY A 79 -2.35 4.29 11.43
C GLY A 79 -3.42 4.27 10.32
N HIS A 80 -3.17 4.96 9.21
CA HIS A 80 -4.01 4.93 8.01
C HIS A 80 -3.78 3.69 7.13
N VAL A 81 -2.69 2.95 7.37
CA VAL A 81 -2.37 1.68 6.71
C VAL A 81 -2.78 0.53 7.63
N GLU A 82 -2.26 0.54 8.86
CA GLU A 82 -2.51 -0.49 9.87
C GLU A 82 -2.39 0.12 11.27
N SER A 83 -3.21 -0.35 12.20
CA SER A 83 -3.14 0.10 13.59
C SER A 83 -1.79 -0.32 14.20
N PHE A 84 -1.22 0.54 15.05
CA PHE A 84 0.07 0.27 15.71
C PHE A 84 1.26 0.02 14.76
N LEU A 85 1.19 0.59 13.55
CA LEU A 85 2.30 0.60 12.59
C LEU A 85 3.08 1.92 12.67
N ALA A 86 4.38 1.83 12.93
CA ALA A 86 5.29 2.97 12.86
C ALA A 86 6.31 2.77 11.73
N VAL A 87 6.44 3.76 10.84
CA VAL A 87 7.39 3.72 9.73
C VAL A 87 8.57 4.64 10.03
N ALA A 88 9.79 4.14 9.83
CA ALA A 88 11.03 4.86 10.09
C ALA A 88 11.94 4.89 8.86
N LEU A 89 12.59 6.03 8.64
CA LEU A 89 13.68 6.20 7.68
C LEU A 89 14.93 6.66 8.41
N TYR A 90 15.95 5.80 8.41
CA TYR A 90 17.26 6.10 8.96
C TYR A 90 18.14 6.77 7.92
N SER A 91 19.03 7.68 8.33
CA SER A 91 19.90 8.45 7.42
C SER A 91 20.97 7.62 6.72
N ASN A 92 21.13 6.33 7.09
CA ASN A 92 21.92 5.35 6.34
C ASN A 92 21.12 4.67 5.22
N GLY A 93 19.87 5.10 5.02
CA GLY A 93 18.97 4.67 3.94
C GLY A 93 18.08 3.47 4.28
N ALA A 94 18.17 2.89 5.48
CA ALA A 94 17.24 1.84 5.89
C ALA A 94 15.82 2.42 6.09
N LYS A 95 14.83 1.91 5.35
CA LYS A 95 13.40 2.12 5.59
C LYS A 95 12.86 0.90 6.32
N VAL A 96 12.20 1.13 7.45
CA VAL A 96 11.78 0.07 8.38
C VAL A 96 10.36 0.30 8.81
N ASP A 97 9.52 -0.71 8.67
CA ASP A 97 8.13 -0.71 9.08
C ASP A 97 8.03 -1.55 10.36
N PHE A 98 7.65 -0.94 11.48
CA PHE A 98 7.53 -1.57 12.79
C PHE A 98 6.06 -1.77 13.14
N LEU A 99 5.60 -3.02 13.07
CA LEU A 99 4.28 -3.44 13.54
C LEU A 99 4.36 -3.85 15.01
N PHE A 100 3.54 -3.23 15.86
CA PHE A 100 3.44 -3.55 17.28
C PHE A 100 2.15 -4.33 17.52
N GLU A 101 2.26 -5.61 17.84
CA GLU A 101 1.10 -6.50 17.95
C GLU A 101 1.16 -7.36 19.21
N THR A 102 0.10 -8.13 19.48
CA THR A 102 0.07 -9.05 20.63
C THR A 102 -0.12 -10.49 20.18
N MET A 103 0.34 -11.44 20.99
CA MET A 103 0.14 -12.87 20.74
C MET A 103 -1.34 -13.25 20.55
N GLU A 104 -2.26 -12.50 21.15
CA GLU A 104 -3.71 -12.74 21.07
C GLU A 104 -4.36 -12.10 19.84
N THR A 105 -3.84 -10.96 19.38
CA THR A 105 -4.51 -10.11 18.37
C THR A 105 -3.99 -10.35 16.96
N ILE A 106 -2.72 -10.74 16.78
CA ILE A 106 -2.18 -10.96 15.44
C ILE A 106 -2.68 -12.28 14.85
N ALA A 107 -3.64 -12.16 13.92
CA ALA A 107 -4.17 -13.30 13.20
C ALA A 107 -3.14 -13.86 12.19
N PRO A 108 -3.13 -15.18 11.96
CA PRO A 108 -2.37 -15.75 10.85
C PRO A 108 -2.75 -15.07 9.53
N HIS A 109 -1.75 -14.73 8.73
CA HIS A 109 -1.94 -14.00 7.47
C HIS A 109 -0.92 -14.47 6.42
N PRO A 110 -1.26 -14.59 5.13
CA PRO A 110 -0.32 -15.04 4.10
C PRO A 110 1.00 -14.27 4.02
N LEU A 111 1.06 -13.03 4.53
CA LEU A 111 2.29 -12.24 4.65
C LEU A 111 3.31 -12.86 5.62
N TYR A 112 2.86 -13.63 6.61
CA TYR A 112 3.67 -14.24 7.66
C TYR A 112 4.01 -15.70 7.38
N ARG A 113 3.85 -16.16 6.13
CA ARG A 113 4.17 -17.54 5.71
C ARG A 113 5.67 -17.89 5.79
N GLU A 114 6.52 -16.87 5.76
CA GLU A 114 7.98 -16.98 5.76
C GLU A 114 8.55 -15.87 6.66
N LEU A 115 9.11 -16.26 7.80
CA LEU A 115 9.63 -15.35 8.82
C LEU A 115 11.14 -15.55 9.02
N ARG A 116 11.83 -14.44 9.31
CA ARG A 116 13.19 -14.46 9.87
C ARG A 116 13.11 -14.05 11.33
N VAL A 117 13.08 -15.04 12.22
CA VAL A 117 12.96 -14.81 13.67
C VAL A 117 14.25 -14.19 14.24
N LEU A 118 14.10 -13.10 14.99
CA LEU A 118 15.19 -12.41 15.70
C LEU A 118 15.15 -12.68 17.21
N LYS A 119 13.95 -12.90 17.78
CA LYS A 119 13.69 -13.28 19.16
C LYS A 119 12.41 -14.13 19.22
N ASP A 120 12.49 -15.30 19.82
CA ASP A 120 11.35 -16.16 20.14
C ASP A 120 11.82 -17.19 21.17
N SER A 121 11.24 -17.17 22.37
CA SER A 121 11.70 -18.05 23.46
C SER A 121 10.92 -19.36 23.54
N ASP A 122 9.68 -19.38 23.03
CA ASP A 122 8.72 -20.48 23.22
C ASP A 122 8.19 -21.04 21.88
N HIS A 123 8.92 -20.82 20.78
CA HIS A 123 8.56 -21.24 19.42
C HIS A 123 7.20 -20.73 18.95
N TRP A 124 6.74 -19.58 19.47
CA TRP A 124 5.45 -19.00 19.10
C TRP A 124 5.46 -18.54 17.64
N ALA A 125 6.56 -17.95 17.17
CA ALA A 125 6.69 -17.48 15.79
C ALA A 125 6.62 -18.64 14.78
N GLU A 126 7.19 -19.80 15.13
CA GLU A 126 7.14 -21.00 14.29
C GLU A 126 5.70 -21.51 14.12
N GLN A 127 4.92 -21.52 15.21
CA GLN A 127 3.51 -21.90 15.17
C GLN A 127 2.68 -20.91 14.35
N HIS A 128 2.91 -19.61 14.55
CA HIS A 128 2.24 -18.55 13.81
C HIS A 128 2.57 -18.61 12.30
N GLN A 129 3.83 -18.86 11.94
CA GLN A 129 4.26 -19.10 10.56
C GLN A 129 3.55 -20.32 9.98
N ALA A 130 3.54 -21.45 10.70
CA ALA A 130 2.91 -22.68 10.23
C ALA A 130 1.40 -22.53 9.99
N ALA A 131 0.71 -21.74 10.83
CA ALA A 131 -0.69 -21.39 10.62
C ALA A 131 -0.86 -20.50 9.39
N SER A 132 -0.01 -19.49 9.23
CA SER A 132 -0.02 -18.53 8.12
C SER A 132 0.25 -19.19 6.76
N SER A 133 1.15 -20.17 6.69
CA SER A 133 1.49 -20.89 5.45
C SER A 133 0.36 -21.79 4.92
N ARG A 134 -0.66 -22.08 5.73
CA ARG A 134 -1.84 -22.84 5.30
C ARG A 134 -2.88 -21.96 4.59
N LEU A 135 -2.73 -20.65 4.67
CA LEU A 135 -3.66 -19.70 4.07
C LEU A 135 -3.28 -19.42 2.62
N ALA A 136 -4.28 -19.47 1.73
CA ALA A 136 -4.10 -18.96 0.38
C ALA A 136 -3.98 -17.43 0.42
N PRO A 137 -3.15 -16.82 -0.44
CA PRO A 137 -3.14 -15.37 -0.61
C PRO A 137 -4.57 -14.88 -0.92
N SER A 138 -5.07 -13.93 -0.14
CA SER A 138 -6.37 -13.32 -0.40
C SER A 138 -6.32 -12.59 -1.74
N GLN A 139 -7.27 -12.88 -2.64
CA GLN A 139 -7.51 -12.00 -3.77
C GLN A 139 -8.30 -10.79 -3.27
N PRO A 140 -7.76 -9.55 -3.37
CA PRO A 140 -8.49 -8.37 -2.95
C PRO A 140 -9.79 -8.25 -3.73
N TYR A 141 -10.90 -8.17 -3.00
CA TYR A 141 -12.25 -8.07 -3.55
C TYR A 141 -12.70 -6.61 -3.50
N ILE A 142 -13.38 -6.15 -4.55
CA ILE A 142 -14.09 -4.87 -4.54
C ILE A 142 -15.59 -5.17 -4.71
N SER A 143 -16.39 -4.76 -3.74
CA SER A 143 -17.82 -4.98 -3.76
C SER A 143 -18.50 -4.15 -4.86
N PRO A 144 -19.70 -4.54 -5.34
CA PRO A 144 -20.46 -3.74 -6.28
C PRO A 144 -20.71 -2.31 -5.80
N ALA A 145 -20.93 -2.12 -4.49
CA ALA A 145 -21.13 -0.80 -3.88
C ALA A 145 -19.86 0.06 -3.95
N GLU A 146 -18.71 -0.49 -3.54
CA GLU A 146 -17.42 0.20 -3.63
C GLU A 146 -17.05 0.53 -5.08
N LEU A 147 -17.33 -0.38 -6.01
CA LEU A 147 -17.12 -0.13 -7.44
C LEU A 147 -18.04 0.98 -7.96
N THR A 148 -19.26 1.08 -7.46
CA THR A 148 -20.22 2.13 -7.83
C THR A 148 -19.76 3.50 -7.32
N ASP A 149 -19.31 3.57 -6.07
CA ASP A 149 -18.76 4.81 -5.49
C ASP A 149 -17.49 5.26 -6.22
N LEU A 150 -16.64 4.30 -6.57
CA LEU A 150 -15.45 4.53 -7.37
C LEU A 150 -15.81 5.07 -8.77
N ASP A 151 -16.77 4.46 -9.45
CA ASP A 151 -17.19 4.82 -10.81
C ASP A 151 -17.78 6.22 -10.85
N ASN A 152 -18.72 6.52 -9.96
CA ASN A 152 -19.29 7.85 -9.82
C ASN A 152 -18.21 8.92 -9.58
N ARG A 153 -17.26 8.65 -8.68
CA ARG A 153 -16.17 9.57 -8.38
C ARG A 153 -15.24 9.76 -9.57
N PHE A 154 -14.87 8.68 -10.25
CA PHE A 154 -14.01 8.71 -11.42
C PHE A 154 -14.58 9.64 -12.50
N TRP A 155 -15.85 9.44 -12.88
CA TRP A 155 -16.49 10.24 -13.92
C TRP A 155 -16.49 11.73 -13.60
N VAL A 156 -16.92 12.08 -12.39
CA VAL A 156 -17.02 13.48 -11.96
C VAL A 156 -15.64 14.14 -11.94
N MET A 157 -14.65 13.48 -11.35
CA MET A 157 -13.31 14.06 -11.19
C MET A 157 -12.53 14.10 -12.51
N CYS A 158 -12.62 13.05 -13.34
CA CYS A 158 -11.99 13.03 -14.67
C CYS A 158 -12.51 14.19 -15.52
N TRP A 159 -13.84 14.37 -15.55
CA TRP A 159 -14.46 15.49 -16.26
C TRP A 159 -14.04 16.85 -15.68
N ASP A 160 -13.91 16.95 -14.34
CA ASP A 160 -13.47 18.17 -13.67
C ASP A 160 -12.05 18.59 -14.08
N VAL A 161 -11.12 17.64 -14.17
CA VAL A 161 -9.77 17.94 -14.64
C VAL A 161 -9.80 18.40 -16.12
N ILE A 162 -10.52 17.69 -16.99
CA ILE A 162 -10.62 18.03 -18.42
C ILE A 162 -11.18 19.45 -18.62
N ARG A 163 -12.31 19.79 -17.97
CA ARG A 163 -12.95 21.11 -18.14
C ARG A 163 -12.06 22.24 -17.65
N LEU A 164 -11.31 22.03 -16.55
CA LEU A 164 -10.43 23.05 -15.98
C LEU A 164 -9.23 23.30 -16.88
N LEU A 165 -8.62 22.24 -17.41
CA LEU A 165 -7.53 22.35 -18.39
C LEU A 165 -8.00 23.05 -19.67
N LYS A 166 -9.20 22.72 -20.18
CA LYS A 166 -9.77 23.39 -21.36
C LYS A 166 -10.13 24.86 -21.13
N ARG A 167 -10.38 25.26 -19.89
CA ARG A 167 -10.55 26.66 -19.50
C ARG A 167 -9.21 27.42 -19.38
N GLY A 168 -8.07 26.73 -19.50
CA GLY A 168 -6.74 27.31 -19.31
C GLY A 168 -6.34 27.48 -17.84
N ASP A 169 -6.99 26.77 -16.91
CA ASP A 169 -6.59 26.74 -15.50
C ASP A 169 -5.34 25.87 -15.35
N SER A 170 -4.26 26.42 -14.79
CA SER A 170 -2.98 25.74 -14.65
C SER A 170 -2.68 25.25 -13.23
N ALA A 171 -3.42 25.74 -12.23
CA ALA A 171 -3.12 25.46 -10.81
C ALA A 171 -4.10 24.45 -10.19
N LYS A 172 -5.40 24.59 -10.47
CA LYS A 172 -6.43 23.74 -9.86
C LYS A 172 -6.52 22.31 -10.40
N PRO A 173 -6.31 22.03 -11.70
CA PRO A 173 -6.50 20.67 -12.22
C PRO A 173 -5.52 19.65 -11.63
N PHE A 174 -4.29 20.07 -11.28
CA PHE A 174 -3.26 19.13 -10.81
C PHE A 174 -3.62 18.46 -9.47
N PRO A 175 -4.00 19.18 -8.40
CA PRO A 175 -4.49 18.55 -7.17
C PRO A 175 -5.68 17.60 -7.38
N ILE A 176 -6.63 17.98 -8.24
CA ILE A 176 -7.81 17.15 -8.53
C ILE A 176 -7.40 15.89 -9.29
N TYR A 177 -6.45 16.00 -10.22
CA TYR A 177 -5.86 14.86 -10.91
C TYR A 177 -5.17 13.90 -9.93
N LEU A 178 -4.40 14.40 -8.97
CA LEU A 178 -3.78 13.55 -7.95
C LEU A 178 -4.84 12.80 -7.11
N GLN A 179 -5.91 13.49 -6.72
CA GLN A 179 -7.01 12.86 -6.00
C GLN A 179 -7.75 11.82 -6.87
N LEU A 180 -7.97 12.11 -8.15
CA LEU A 180 -8.55 11.18 -9.12
C LEU A 180 -7.71 9.89 -9.16
N LEU A 181 -6.39 9.99 -9.33
CA LEU A 181 -5.53 8.81 -9.33
C LEU A 181 -5.55 8.08 -7.98
N TYR A 182 -5.47 8.82 -6.87
CA TYR A 182 -5.48 8.25 -5.53
C TYR A 182 -6.75 7.45 -5.22
N PHE A 183 -7.92 7.94 -5.62
CA PHE A 183 -9.18 7.24 -5.37
C PHE A 183 -9.50 6.14 -6.39
N THR A 184 -8.90 6.18 -7.58
CA THR A 184 -9.21 5.22 -8.65
C THR A 184 -8.19 4.10 -8.78
N LEU A 185 -6.89 4.43 -8.82
CA LEU A 185 -5.88 3.43 -9.19
C LEU A 185 -5.67 2.35 -8.11
N PRO A 186 -5.44 2.69 -6.82
CA PRO A 186 -5.16 1.68 -5.79
C PRO A 186 -6.21 0.55 -5.70
N PRO A 187 -7.52 0.83 -5.59
CA PRO A 187 -8.52 -0.24 -5.50
C PRO A 187 -8.57 -1.13 -6.76
N LEU A 188 -8.44 -0.55 -7.97
CA LEU A 188 -8.41 -1.34 -9.20
C LEU A 188 -7.13 -2.17 -9.34
N LEU A 189 -5.97 -1.61 -8.98
CA LEU A 189 -4.68 -2.31 -9.03
C LEU A 189 -4.57 -3.43 -8.00
N ALA A 190 -5.32 -3.34 -6.88
CA ALA A 190 -5.43 -4.41 -5.89
C ALA A 190 -6.38 -5.52 -6.38
N ALA A 191 -7.52 -5.16 -6.97
CA ALA A 191 -8.52 -6.10 -7.47
C ALA A 191 -8.08 -6.88 -8.72
N LEU A 192 -7.11 -6.35 -9.48
CA LEU A 192 -6.54 -6.96 -10.67
C LEU A 192 -5.16 -7.56 -10.38
N PRO A 193 -4.90 -8.82 -10.75
CA PRO A 193 -3.60 -9.43 -10.53
C PRO A 193 -2.55 -8.89 -11.51
N PRO A 194 -1.24 -9.01 -11.21
CA PRO A 194 -0.15 -8.45 -12.00
C PRO A 194 -0.17 -8.81 -13.49
N GLU A 195 -0.63 -10.01 -13.83
CA GLU A 195 -0.71 -10.54 -15.19
C GLU A 195 -1.89 -9.98 -16.02
N GLU A 196 -2.86 -9.28 -15.40
CA GLU A 196 -3.99 -8.71 -16.15
C GLU A 196 -3.53 -7.53 -17.03
N PRO A 197 -3.73 -7.58 -18.36
CA PRO A 197 -3.27 -6.50 -19.26
C PRO A 197 -3.86 -5.13 -18.94
N ALA A 198 -5.12 -5.08 -18.46
CA ALA A 198 -5.76 -3.83 -18.07
C ALA A 198 -5.05 -3.15 -16.89
N ARG A 199 -4.45 -3.93 -15.98
CA ARG A 199 -3.66 -3.41 -14.86
C ARG A 199 -2.42 -2.65 -15.33
N GLN A 200 -1.75 -3.16 -16.37
CA GLN A 200 -0.51 -2.56 -16.90
C GLN A 200 -0.75 -1.22 -17.58
N LYS A 201 -1.95 -0.99 -18.11
CA LYS A 201 -2.30 0.31 -18.71
C LYS A 201 -2.66 1.37 -17.67
N LEU A 202 -3.23 0.97 -16.53
CA LEU A 202 -3.55 1.90 -15.43
C LEU A 202 -2.32 2.62 -14.87
N ILE A 203 -1.16 1.96 -14.85
CA ILE A 203 0.09 2.54 -14.32
C ILE A 203 0.75 3.55 -15.27
N GLN A 204 0.21 3.76 -16.47
CA GLN A 204 0.74 4.70 -17.47
C GLN A 204 0.13 6.10 -17.36
N ALA A 205 -0.58 6.41 -16.27
CA ALA A 205 -1.19 7.74 -16.06
C ALA A 205 -0.11 8.85 -16.01
N THR A 206 -0.27 9.89 -16.82
CA THR A 206 0.67 11.02 -16.90
C THR A 206 0.00 12.37 -16.72
N TYR A 207 0.74 13.32 -16.12
CA TYR A 207 0.38 14.73 -16.04
C TYR A 207 1.60 15.58 -16.38
N SER A 208 1.44 16.60 -17.21
CA SER A 208 2.55 17.46 -17.62
C SER A 208 2.17 18.95 -17.60
N ARG A 209 3.15 19.84 -17.79
CA ARG A 209 2.87 21.28 -17.98
C ARG A 209 2.24 21.59 -19.34
N ASP A 210 2.37 20.68 -20.31
CA ASP A 210 1.64 20.77 -21.56
C ASP A 210 0.18 20.34 -21.30
N THR A 211 -0.71 21.33 -21.29
CA THR A 211 -2.14 21.11 -21.06
C THR A 211 -2.77 20.25 -22.15
N THR A 212 -2.29 20.36 -23.39
CA THR A 212 -2.80 19.56 -24.52
C THR A 212 -2.38 18.10 -24.37
N ALA A 213 -1.12 17.85 -24.04
CA ALA A 213 -0.64 16.50 -23.74
C ALA A 213 -1.37 15.88 -22.54
N THR A 214 -1.60 16.67 -21.49
CA THR A 214 -2.31 16.22 -20.29
C THR A 214 -3.78 15.89 -20.59
N VAL A 215 -4.46 16.70 -21.39
CA VAL A 215 -5.82 16.41 -21.85
C VAL A 215 -5.86 15.11 -22.66
N ARG A 216 -4.91 14.88 -23.58
CA ARG A 216 -4.82 13.61 -24.32
C ARG A 216 -4.62 12.42 -23.37
N GLY A 217 -3.70 12.54 -22.41
CA GLY A 217 -3.46 11.51 -21.40
C GLY A 217 -4.67 11.21 -20.51
N LEU A 218 -5.56 12.19 -20.28
CA LEU A 218 -6.85 11.96 -19.61
C LEU A 218 -7.83 11.13 -20.45
N GLY A 219 -7.81 11.30 -21.78
CA GLY A 219 -8.55 10.43 -22.70
C GLY A 219 -8.04 8.99 -22.64
N GLU A 220 -6.73 8.80 -22.61
CA GLU A 220 -6.13 7.47 -22.44
C GLU A 220 -6.44 6.86 -21.07
N LEU A 221 -6.40 7.66 -19.99
CA LEU A 221 -6.77 7.24 -18.65
C LEU A 221 -8.24 6.78 -18.59
N LEU A 222 -9.15 7.48 -19.28
CA LEU A 222 -10.56 7.09 -19.39
C LEU A 222 -10.70 5.70 -20.02
N GLU A 223 -10.05 5.45 -21.17
CA GLU A 223 -10.12 4.14 -21.82
C GLU A 223 -9.49 3.03 -20.97
N ASN A 224 -8.37 3.33 -20.32
CA ASN A 224 -7.69 2.40 -19.41
C ASN A 224 -8.54 2.08 -18.18
N TYR A 225 -9.22 3.07 -17.63
CA TYR A 225 -10.18 2.91 -16.55
C TYR A 225 -11.32 1.98 -16.94
N LEU A 226 -11.97 2.23 -18.08
CA LEU A 226 -13.08 1.41 -18.56
C LEU A 226 -12.66 -0.05 -18.78
N ALA A 227 -11.47 -0.27 -19.36
CA ALA A 227 -10.91 -1.61 -19.55
C ALA A 227 -10.64 -2.31 -18.21
N ALA A 228 -10.09 -1.61 -17.22
CA ALA A 228 -9.82 -2.15 -15.90
C ALA A 228 -11.11 -2.48 -15.13
N ARG A 229 -12.09 -1.58 -15.15
CA ARG A 229 -13.42 -1.80 -14.56
C ARG A 229 -14.09 -3.04 -15.16
N ALA A 230 -14.08 -3.17 -16.49
CA ALA A 230 -14.64 -4.35 -17.16
C ALA A 230 -13.91 -5.65 -16.78
N ALA A 231 -12.57 -5.61 -16.64
CA ALA A 231 -11.79 -6.75 -16.18
C ALA A 231 -12.15 -7.14 -14.74
N VAL A 232 -12.30 -6.17 -13.83
CA VAL A 232 -12.72 -6.41 -12.44
C VAL A 232 -14.10 -7.08 -12.40
N ILE A 233 -15.09 -6.51 -13.09
CA ILE A 233 -16.46 -7.05 -13.17
C ILE A 233 -16.44 -8.51 -13.63
N ARG A 234 -15.71 -8.79 -14.71
CA ARG A 234 -15.59 -10.14 -15.28
C ARG A 234 -14.93 -11.13 -14.31
N ARG A 235 -13.80 -10.74 -13.71
CA ARG A 235 -13.00 -11.63 -12.85
C ARG A 235 -13.68 -11.94 -11.52
N GLN A 236 -14.37 -10.96 -10.95
CA GLN A 236 -15.03 -11.09 -9.65
C GLN A 236 -16.53 -11.40 -9.80
N ASN A 237 -17.01 -11.62 -11.02
CA ASN A 237 -18.41 -11.91 -11.36
C ASN A 237 -19.41 -10.93 -10.71
N LEU A 238 -19.09 -9.64 -10.80
CA LEU A 238 -19.87 -8.59 -10.13
C LEU A 238 -21.16 -8.27 -10.90
N VAL A 239 -22.25 -8.08 -10.17
CA VAL A 239 -23.46 -7.47 -10.71
C VAL A 239 -23.28 -5.96 -10.64
N PHE A 240 -22.87 -5.35 -11.75
CA PHE A 240 -22.60 -3.92 -11.85
C PHE A 240 -23.38 -3.29 -13.01
N PRO A 241 -24.30 -2.34 -12.75
CA PRO A 241 -25.08 -1.70 -13.80
C PRO A 241 -24.23 -0.68 -14.58
N ILE A 242 -24.01 -0.93 -15.87
CA ILE A 242 -23.28 -0.01 -16.75
C ILE A 242 -24.30 0.93 -17.44
N ASN A 243 -24.14 2.24 -17.25
CA ASN A 243 -24.93 3.24 -17.97
C ASN A 243 -24.30 3.56 -19.33
N THR A 244 -24.50 2.66 -20.29
CA THR A 244 -23.88 2.73 -21.62
C THR A 244 -24.20 4.01 -22.39
N ALA A 245 -25.39 4.61 -22.17
CA ALA A 245 -25.79 5.87 -22.79
C ALA A 245 -24.90 7.03 -22.30
N PHE A 246 -24.81 7.21 -20.98
CA PHE A 246 -23.95 8.22 -20.36
C PHE A 246 -22.48 8.05 -20.78
N GLU A 247 -21.95 6.83 -20.72
CA GLU A 247 -20.56 6.56 -21.08
C GLU A 247 -20.27 6.91 -22.54
N SER A 248 -21.17 6.54 -23.45
CA SER A 248 -21.01 6.84 -24.87
C SER A 248 -21.02 8.33 -25.15
N GLU A 249 -21.86 9.09 -24.44
CA GLU A 249 -21.92 10.55 -24.58
C GLU A 249 -20.66 11.23 -24.05
N ILE A 250 -20.17 10.82 -22.87
CA ILE A 250 -18.94 11.36 -22.29
C ILE A 250 -17.73 10.99 -23.14
N ARG A 251 -17.61 9.75 -23.63
CA ARG A 251 -16.49 9.34 -24.51
C ARG A 251 -16.42 10.21 -25.76
N ARG A 252 -17.55 10.42 -26.46
CA ARG A 252 -17.61 11.35 -27.62
C ARG A 252 -17.24 12.78 -27.26
N LEU A 253 -17.60 13.23 -26.05
CA LEU A 253 -17.24 14.56 -25.58
C LEU A 253 -15.74 14.67 -25.31
N VAL A 254 -15.15 13.68 -24.65
CA VAL A 254 -13.71 13.59 -24.39
C VAL A 254 -12.94 13.50 -25.70
N GLU A 255 -13.31 12.61 -26.63
CA GLU A 255 -12.68 12.47 -27.95
C GLU A 255 -12.60 13.79 -28.71
N ARG A 256 -13.69 14.58 -28.72
CA ARG A 256 -13.71 15.92 -29.35
C ARG A 256 -12.77 16.93 -28.67
N LEU A 257 -12.46 16.73 -27.40
CA LEU A 257 -11.60 17.61 -26.61
C LEU A 257 -10.15 17.11 -26.59
N THR A 258 -9.89 15.83 -26.81
CA THR A 258 -8.56 15.21 -26.77
C THR A 258 -7.93 15.01 -28.15
N GLY A 259 -8.76 14.98 -29.21
CA GLY A 259 -8.35 14.90 -30.61
C GLY A 259 -7.77 16.19 -31.17
#